data_AF-A0A5X9A763-F1
#
_entry.id   AF-A0A5X9A763-F1
#
_cell.length_a   1.000
_cell.length_b   1.000
_cell.length_c   1.000
_cell.angle_alpha   90.00
_cell.angle_beta   90.00
_cell.angle_gamma   90.00
#
_symmetry.space_group_name_H-M   'P 1'
#
loop_
_entity.id
_entity.type
_entity.pdbx_description
1 polymer ?
#
loop_
_entity_poly.entity_id
_entity_poly.type
_entity_poly.pdbx_seq_one_letter_code
_entity_poly.pdbx_strand_id
1 'polypeptide(L)'
;MTVHTLKQCRPNQEETEYFWKLFHAAQRNDARWHGSEISIIADELSRTDLDRDQKLFLLRSWQVLVDDKGGFGRFMGAFDTYVYNMQDPDDDCVAWKPELAQILNDGNCFDILLDAYHEAQQRIAELEAREVNLSKLSVGEVMHMSGFSRDYAEGWCAGNDNAIHEIRTAGIKVKGE
;
A
#
# COMPACT_ATOMS: atom_id res chain seq x y z
N MET A 1 -23.72 6.56 12.87
CA MET A 1 -22.73 5.85 13.71
C MET A 1 -21.59 6.81 13.94
N THR A 2 -21.30 7.19 15.19
CA THR A 2 -20.17 8.08 15.50
C THR A 2 -18.94 7.22 15.73
N VAL A 3 -17.88 7.44 14.93
CA VAL A 3 -16.59 6.77 15.13
C VAL A 3 -15.76 7.63 16.08
N HIS A 4 -15.24 6.99 17.13
CA HIS A 4 -14.31 7.61 18.06
C HIS A 4 -12.91 7.03 17.83
N THR A 5 -11.92 7.90 17.67
CA THR A 5 -10.52 7.49 17.51
C THR A 5 -9.78 7.71 18.82
N LEU A 6 -9.23 6.64 19.38
CA LEU A 6 -8.34 6.70 20.55
C LEU A 6 -6.89 6.61 20.05
N LYS A 7 -6.05 7.56 20.48
CA LYS A 7 -4.61 7.53 20.23
C LYS A 7 -3.89 6.94 21.44
N GLN A 8 -3.02 5.96 21.20
CA GLN A 8 -2.18 5.37 22.24
C GLN A 8 -0.88 6.14 22.36
N CYS A 9 -0.55 6.65 23.56
CA CYS A 9 0.75 7.29 23.80
C CYS A 9 1.88 6.30 23.54
N ARG A 10 2.97 6.78 22.91
CA ARG A 10 4.18 5.96 22.79
C ARG A 10 5.00 6.05 24.08
N PRO A 11 5.79 5.01 24.42
CA PRO A 11 6.77 5.12 25.48
C PRO A 11 7.77 6.24 25.18
N ASN A 12 8.08 7.03 26.19
CA ASN A 12 9.12 8.04 26.08
C ASN A 12 10.52 7.41 26.18
N GLN A 13 11.55 8.24 25.99
CA GLN A 13 12.94 7.79 26.00
C GLN A 13 13.34 7.17 27.36
N GLU A 14 12.93 7.78 28.47
CA GLU A 14 13.25 7.31 29.82
C GLU A 14 12.60 5.96 30.11
N GLU A 15 11.32 5.80 29.77
CA GLU A 15 10.59 4.53 29.90
C GLU A 15 11.28 3.42 29.10
N THR A 16 11.66 3.73 27.86
CA THR A 16 12.38 2.81 26.96
C THR A 16 13.75 2.42 27.55
N GLU A 17 14.49 3.36 28.14
CA GLU A 17 15.76 3.09 28.79
C GLU A 17 15.62 2.14 29.99
N TYR A 18 14.55 2.24 30.77
CA TYR A 18 14.29 1.31 31.87
C TYR A 18 14.02 -0.12 31.38
N PHE A 19 13.31 -0.29 30.27
CA PHE A 19 13.14 -1.61 29.65
C PHE A 19 14.46 -2.21 29.18
N TRP A 20 15.35 -1.41 28.60
CA TRP A 20 16.70 -1.84 28.22
C TRP A 20 17.56 -2.20 29.44
N LYS A 21 17.52 -1.40 30.51
CA LYS A 21 18.21 -1.71 31.78
C LYS A 21 17.72 -3.05 32.34
N LEU A 22 16.41 -3.30 32.31
CA LEU A 22 15.82 -4.57 32.74
C LEU A 22 16.29 -5.74 31.87
N PHE A 23 16.28 -5.58 30.54
CA PHE A 23 16.76 -6.59 29.60
C PHE A 23 18.22 -6.97 29.86
N HIS A 24 19.11 -5.98 29.99
CA HIS A 24 20.53 -6.23 30.25
C HIS A 24 20.78 -6.83 31.64
N ALA A 25 19.99 -6.44 32.65
CA ALA A 25 20.05 -7.07 33.97
C ALA A 25 19.67 -8.56 33.88
N ALA A 26 18.65 -8.90 33.09
CA ALA A 26 18.24 -10.27 32.88
C ALA A 26 19.29 -11.10 32.13
N GLN A 27 19.92 -10.54 31.08
CA GLN A 27 20.99 -11.21 30.33
C GLN A 27 22.19 -11.60 31.20
N ARG A 28 22.50 -10.84 32.26
CA ARG A 28 23.58 -11.20 33.20
C ARG A 28 23.27 -12.43 34.04
N ASN A 29 21.99 -12.76 34.20
CA ASN A 29 21.51 -13.93 34.92
C ASN A 29 21.25 -15.13 33.99
N ASP A 30 21.36 -14.94 32.67
CA ASP A 30 21.23 -16.02 31.70
C ASP A 30 22.43 -16.98 31.81
N ALA A 31 22.19 -18.15 32.40
CA ALA A 31 23.14 -19.23 32.46
C ALA A 31 23.13 -19.99 31.11
N ARG A 32 23.78 -19.39 30.10
CA ARG A 32 23.89 -19.87 28.71
C ARG A 32 24.14 -21.38 28.53
N TRP A 33 24.75 -22.01 29.53
CA TRP A 33 25.21 -23.41 29.50
C TRP A 33 24.47 -24.35 30.45
N HIS A 34 23.69 -23.83 31.40
CA HIS A 34 23.06 -24.65 32.46
C HIS A 34 21.56 -24.46 32.59
N GLY A 35 20.98 -23.47 31.90
CA GLY A 35 19.59 -23.11 32.11
C GLY A 35 19.40 -22.46 33.47
N SER A 36 18.73 -21.32 33.49
CA SER A 36 18.31 -20.65 34.72
C SER A 36 17.10 -21.40 35.29
N GLU A 37 17.33 -22.59 35.87
CA GLU A 37 16.25 -23.43 36.36
C GLU A 37 15.39 -22.70 37.40
N ILE A 38 14.09 -22.63 37.14
CA ILE A 38 13.11 -21.97 38.01
C ILE A 38 13.13 -22.48 39.46
N SER A 39 13.55 -23.73 39.67
CA SER A 39 13.70 -24.36 40.98
C SER A 39 14.68 -23.59 41.87
N ILE A 40 15.79 -23.10 41.30
CA ILE A 40 16.85 -22.38 42.02
C ILE A 40 16.30 -21.06 42.55
N ILE A 41 15.70 -20.25 41.67
CA ILE A 41 15.15 -18.95 42.09
C ILE A 41 13.96 -19.12 43.03
N ALA A 42 13.15 -20.17 42.87
CA ALA A 42 12.04 -20.44 43.79
C ALA A 42 12.54 -20.79 45.20
N ASP A 43 13.60 -21.58 45.31
CA ASP A 43 14.24 -21.90 46.59
C ASP A 43 14.90 -20.67 47.21
N GLU A 44 15.63 -19.86 46.44
CA GLU A 44 16.20 -18.58 46.92
C GLU A 44 15.12 -17.64 47.45
N LEU A 45 14.04 -17.43 46.67
CA LEU A 45 12.91 -16.60 47.08
C LEU A 45 12.25 -17.16 48.35
N SER A 46 12.16 -18.48 48.52
CA SER A 46 11.55 -19.09 49.71
C SER A 46 12.25 -18.71 51.02
N ARG A 47 13.54 -18.37 50.95
CA ARG A 47 14.39 -17.99 52.10
C ARG A 47 14.35 -16.49 52.42
N THR A 48 13.62 -15.70 51.64
CA THR A 48 13.45 -14.27 51.87
C THR A 48 12.24 -13.97 52.76
N ASP A 49 12.27 -12.81 53.42
CA ASP A 49 11.14 -12.28 54.21
C ASP A 49 10.05 -11.61 53.35
N LEU A 50 10.14 -11.72 52.03
CA LEU A 50 9.13 -11.19 51.11
C LEU A 50 7.77 -11.87 51.33
N ASP A 51 6.70 -11.13 51.07
CA ASP A 51 5.36 -11.70 51.09
C ASP A 51 5.11 -12.63 49.89
N ARG A 52 3.97 -13.32 49.91
CA ARG A 52 3.61 -14.29 48.86
C ARG A 52 3.47 -13.65 47.49
N ASP A 53 2.92 -12.44 47.42
CA ASP A 53 2.61 -11.78 46.14
C ASP A 53 3.89 -11.20 45.52
N GLN A 54 4.79 -10.65 46.35
CA GLN A 54 6.13 -10.24 45.95
C GLN A 54 6.95 -11.41 45.40
N LYS A 55 6.94 -12.56 46.11
CA LYS A 55 7.61 -13.79 45.66
C LYS A 55 7.04 -14.26 44.33
N LEU A 56 5.72 -14.24 44.17
CA LEU A 56 5.07 -14.66 42.93
C LEU A 56 5.39 -13.71 41.76
N PHE A 57 5.38 -12.40 41.99
CA PHE A 57 5.76 -11.41 41.01
C PHE A 57 7.20 -11.64 40.51
N LEU A 58 8.16 -11.74 41.43
CA LEU A 58 9.57 -11.96 41.08
C LEU A 58 9.80 -13.30 40.36
N LEU A 59 9.12 -14.36 40.79
CA LEU A 59 9.17 -15.66 40.12
C LEU A 59 8.66 -15.58 38.67
N ARG A 60 7.56 -14.88 38.43
CA ARG A 60 6.99 -14.68 37.08
C ARG A 60 7.88 -13.78 36.23
N SER A 61 8.45 -12.72 36.81
CA SER A 61 9.43 -11.86 36.14
C SER A 61 10.65 -12.67 35.72
N TRP A 62 11.20 -13.54 36.60
CA TRP A 62 12.33 -14.41 36.27
C TRP A 62 12.01 -15.33 35.08
N GLN A 63 10.82 -15.94 35.07
CA GLN A 63 10.41 -16.83 33.98
C GLN A 63 10.38 -16.12 32.62
N VAL A 64 9.89 -14.88 32.58
CA VAL A 64 9.80 -14.09 31.34
C VAL A 64 11.16 -13.56 30.91
N LEU A 65 11.94 -13.05 31.87
CA LEU A 65 13.14 -12.28 31.61
C LEU A 65 14.40 -13.15 31.46
N VAL A 66 14.51 -14.24 32.23
CA VAL A 66 15.73 -15.04 32.35
C VAL A 66 15.55 -16.48 31.82
N ASP A 67 14.43 -17.14 32.12
CA ASP A 67 14.12 -18.51 31.63
C ASP A 67 13.49 -18.51 30.20
N ASP A 68 13.47 -17.35 29.55
CA ASP A 68 12.95 -17.08 28.20
C ASP A 68 11.53 -17.63 27.91
N LYS A 69 10.70 -17.87 28.94
CA LYS A 69 9.33 -18.37 28.77
C LYS A 69 8.40 -17.34 28.12
N GLY A 70 8.80 -16.06 28.15
CA GLY A 70 8.05 -14.95 27.58
C GLY A 70 8.64 -14.38 26.28
N GLY A 71 9.80 -14.86 25.83
CA GLY A 71 10.45 -14.33 24.61
C GLY A 71 10.82 -12.85 24.73
N PHE A 72 11.14 -12.35 25.92
CA PHE A 72 11.32 -10.91 26.18
C PHE A 72 12.40 -10.27 25.29
N GLY A 73 13.48 -10.99 24.99
CA GLY A 73 14.49 -10.51 24.04
C GLY A 73 13.97 -10.31 22.62
N ARG A 74 13.07 -11.19 22.15
CA ARG A 74 12.40 -11.02 20.85
C ARG A 74 11.45 -9.83 20.88
N PHE A 75 10.74 -9.63 21.99
CA PHE A 75 9.89 -8.46 22.19
C PHE A 75 10.69 -7.16 22.12
N MET A 76 11.82 -7.05 22.84
CA MET A 76 12.69 -5.87 22.79
C MET A 76 13.22 -5.61 21.38
N GLY A 77 13.68 -6.64 20.67
CA GLY A 77 14.15 -6.49 19.28
C GLY A 77 13.05 -6.06 18.30
N ALA A 78 11.83 -6.58 18.46
CA ALA A 78 10.67 -6.16 17.68
C ALA A 78 10.29 -4.70 17.98
N PHE A 79 10.33 -4.31 19.26
CA PHE A 79 10.06 -2.94 19.69
C PHE A 79 11.08 -1.96 19.11
N ASP A 80 12.38 -2.27 19.14
CA ASP A 80 13.40 -1.45 18.47
C ASP A 80 13.15 -1.32 16.97
N THR A 81 12.84 -2.44 16.32
CA THR A 81 12.54 -2.43 14.88
C THR A 81 11.36 -1.49 14.59
N TYR A 82 10.33 -1.52 15.42
CA TYR A 82 9.20 -0.61 15.34
C TYR A 82 9.63 0.85 15.57
N VAL A 83 10.30 1.16 16.68
CA VAL A 83 10.70 2.53 17.04
C VAL A 83 11.61 3.13 15.96
N TYR A 84 12.62 2.39 15.51
CA TYR A 84 13.62 2.92 14.58
C TYR A 84 13.13 2.99 13.14
N ASN A 85 12.35 2.01 12.67
CA ASN A 85 11.99 1.94 11.25
C ASN A 85 10.59 2.51 10.97
N MET A 86 9.66 2.36 11.91
CA MET A 86 8.23 2.56 11.65
C MET A 86 7.64 3.78 12.34
N GLN A 87 8.04 4.03 13.59
CA GLN A 87 7.47 5.08 14.42
C GLN A 87 7.95 6.47 13.98
N ASP A 88 7.02 7.42 13.96
CA ASP A 88 7.34 8.85 13.83
C ASP A 88 8.06 9.34 15.11
N PRO A 89 9.32 9.82 15.01
CA PRO A 89 10.07 10.30 16.16
C PRO A 89 9.53 11.62 16.75
N ASP A 90 8.75 12.38 15.99
CA ASP A 90 8.25 13.71 16.37
C ASP A 90 6.82 13.67 16.94
N ASP A 91 6.12 12.53 16.83
CA ASP A 91 4.79 12.31 17.43
C ASP A 91 4.91 11.83 18.89
N ASP A 92 3.91 12.12 19.74
CA ASP A 92 3.82 11.64 21.13
C ASP A 92 2.91 10.39 21.27
N CYS A 93 2.26 9.99 20.18
CA CYS A 93 1.48 8.78 20.07
C CYS A 93 2.08 7.76 19.08
N VAL A 94 1.56 6.53 19.12
CA VAL A 94 1.85 5.48 18.13
C VAL A 94 1.43 5.98 16.74
N ALA A 95 2.40 6.27 15.89
CA ALA A 95 2.20 6.85 14.57
C ALA A 95 3.23 6.33 13.58
N TRP A 96 2.82 6.12 12.33
CA TRP A 96 3.74 5.80 11.24
C TRP A 96 4.54 7.05 10.86
N LYS A 97 5.80 6.85 10.49
CA LYS A 97 6.59 7.90 9.83
C LYS A 97 5.84 8.49 8.63
N PRO A 98 6.00 9.79 8.34
CA PRO A 98 5.28 10.46 7.26
C PRO A 98 5.41 9.75 5.91
N GLU A 99 6.59 9.22 5.58
CA GLU A 99 6.82 8.55 4.31
C GLU A 99 6.05 7.22 4.21
N LEU A 100 5.96 6.49 5.32
CA LEU A 100 5.19 5.24 5.39
C LEU A 100 3.69 5.50 5.35
N ALA A 101 3.23 6.53 6.06
CA ALA A 101 1.84 6.97 6.02
C ALA A 101 1.43 7.38 4.60
N GLN A 102 2.30 8.07 3.86
CA GLN A 102 2.07 8.43 2.48
C GLN A 102 1.94 7.20 1.58
N ILE A 103 2.86 6.24 1.67
CA ILE A 103 2.79 4.99 0.90
C ILE A 103 1.48 4.23 1.17
N LEU A 104 1.05 4.17 2.43
CA LEU A 104 -0.22 3.53 2.80
C LEU A 104 -1.41 4.28 2.19
N ASN A 105 -1.40 5.62 2.22
CA ASN A 105 -2.45 6.44 1.62
C ASN A 105 -2.49 6.30 0.08
N ASP A 106 -1.34 6.28 -0.58
CA ASP A 106 -1.23 6.07 -2.01
C ASP A 106 -1.73 4.66 -2.39
N GLY A 107 -1.37 3.65 -1.60
CA GLY A 107 -1.85 2.28 -1.73
C GLY A 107 -3.37 2.17 -1.56
N ASN A 108 -3.96 2.91 -0.62
CA ASN A 108 -5.42 2.97 -0.45
C ASN A 108 -6.14 3.58 -1.66
N CYS A 109 -5.46 4.40 -2.46
CA CYS A 109 -6.00 4.98 -3.69
C CYS A 109 -5.84 4.06 -4.91
N PHE A 110 -5.13 2.93 -4.79
CA PHE A 110 -4.76 2.08 -5.93
C PHE A 110 -5.97 1.54 -6.68
N ASP A 111 -6.99 1.04 -5.98
CA ASP A 111 -8.19 0.49 -6.62
C ASP A 111 -8.92 1.56 -7.45
N ILE A 112 -9.01 2.79 -6.94
CA ILE A 112 -9.62 3.93 -7.65
C ILE A 112 -8.84 4.26 -8.92
N LEU A 113 -7.51 4.26 -8.84
CA LEU A 113 -6.64 4.52 -9.99
C LEU A 113 -6.75 3.41 -11.03
N LEU A 114 -6.86 2.15 -10.60
CA LEU A 114 -7.00 0.99 -11.48
C LEU A 114 -8.34 1.02 -12.23
N ASP A 115 -9.43 1.35 -11.53
CA ASP A 115 -10.74 1.51 -12.15
C ASP A 115 -10.75 2.64 -13.18
N ALA A 116 -10.22 3.82 -12.82
CA ALA A 116 -10.10 4.95 -13.73
C ALA A 116 -9.24 4.62 -14.97
N TYR A 117 -8.18 3.82 -14.78
CA TYR A 117 -7.34 3.35 -15.88
C TYR A 117 -8.12 2.44 -16.84
N HIS A 118 -8.88 1.47 -16.33
CA HIS A 118 -9.70 0.59 -17.16
C HIS A 118 -10.80 1.36 -17.90
N GLU A 119 -11.47 2.31 -17.24
CA GLU A 119 -12.46 3.19 -17.89
C GLU A 119 -11.83 4.00 -19.02
N ALA A 120 -10.63 4.57 -18.79
CA ALA A 120 -9.90 5.29 -19.82
C ALA A 120 -9.53 4.39 -21.01
N GLN A 121 -9.06 3.16 -20.76
CA GLN A 121 -8.76 2.19 -21.82
C GLN A 121 -10.00 1.81 -22.63
N GLN A 122 -11.14 1.56 -21.96
CA GLN A 122 -12.41 1.29 -22.64
C GLN A 122 -12.81 2.48 -23.53
N ARG A 123 -12.70 3.70 -23.00
CA ARG A 123 -13.05 4.90 -23.76
C ARG A 123 -12.14 5.12 -24.97
N ILE A 124 -10.84 4.86 -24.83
CA ILE A 124 -9.89 4.93 -25.95
C ILE A 124 -10.29 3.90 -27.02
N ALA A 125 -10.55 2.65 -26.62
CA ALA A 125 -10.96 1.60 -27.56
C ALA A 125 -12.27 1.95 -28.28
N GLU A 126 -13.26 2.51 -27.57
CA GLU A 126 -14.48 3.03 -28.19
C GLU A 126 -14.20 4.11 -29.24
N LEU A 127 -13.32 5.06 -28.93
CA LEU A 127 -12.98 6.16 -29.83
C LEU A 127 -12.18 5.67 -31.05
N GLU A 128 -11.26 4.73 -30.86
CA GLU A 128 -10.48 4.09 -31.94
C GLU A 128 -11.34 3.19 -32.85
N ALA A 129 -12.44 2.66 -32.32
CA ALA A 129 -13.42 1.90 -33.09
C ALA A 129 -14.40 2.78 -33.88
N ARG A 130 -14.45 4.09 -33.63
CA ARG A 130 -15.34 4.99 -34.38
C ARG A 130 -14.82 5.18 -35.80
N GLU A 131 -15.71 4.98 -36.75
CA GLU A 131 -15.45 5.19 -38.17
C GLU A 131 -16.24 6.39 -38.67
N VAL A 132 -15.65 7.15 -39.59
CA VAL A 132 -16.34 8.21 -40.31
C VAL A 132 -17.16 7.57 -41.43
N ASN A 133 -18.45 7.90 -41.47
CA ASN A 133 -19.31 7.49 -42.57
C ASN A 133 -19.16 8.47 -43.74
N LEU A 134 -18.32 8.12 -44.71
CA LEU A 134 -18.13 8.88 -45.94
C LEU A 134 -18.32 7.94 -47.14
N SER A 135 -19.43 8.12 -47.87
CA SER A 135 -19.79 7.26 -48.99
C SER A 135 -18.82 7.44 -50.16
N LYS A 136 -18.29 6.33 -50.69
CA LYS A 136 -17.53 6.31 -51.94
C LYS A 136 -18.45 5.90 -53.10
N LEU A 137 -18.78 6.87 -53.94
CA LEU A 137 -19.64 6.70 -55.11
C LEU A 137 -18.83 6.84 -56.39
N SER A 138 -19.22 6.10 -57.40
CA SER A 138 -18.68 6.23 -58.76
C SER A 138 -19.16 7.50 -59.43
N VAL A 139 -18.40 7.98 -60.41
CA VAL A 139 -18.77 9.15 -61.23
C VAL A 139 -20.17 8.97 -61.84
N GLY A 140 -20.51 7.77 -62.31
CA GLY A 140 -21.84 7.47 -62.86
C GLY A 140 -22.97 7.62 -61.85
N GLU A 141 -22.79 7.13 -60.62
CA GLU A 141 -23.77 7.29 -59.54
C GLU A 141 -23.97 8.77 -59.17
N VAL A 142 -22.87 9.53 -59.09
CA VAL A 142 -22.93 10.97 -58.80
C VAL A 142 -23.59 11.73 -59.95
N MET A 143 -23.31 11.38 -61.21
CA MET A 143 -23.99 11.94 -62.39
C MET A 143 -25.50 11.71 -62.32
N HIS A 144 -25.95 10.51 -61.94
CA HIS A 144 -27.38 10.23 -61.78
C HIS A 144 -28.06 11.11 -60.71
N MET A 145 -27.35 11.45 -59.62
CA MET A 145 -27.88 12.30 -58.55
C MET A 145 -27.79 13.80 -58.83
N SER A 146 -26.86 14.22 -59.70
CA SER A 146 -26.50 15.62 -59.96
C SER A 146 -27.07 16.19 -61.26
N GLY A 147 -27.97 15.46 -61.93
CA GLY A 147 -28.54 15.91 -63.21
C GLY A 147 -27.62 15.69 -64.41
N PHE A 148 -26.78 14.64 -64.37
CA PHE A 148 -25.87 14.18 -65.43
C PHE A 148 -24.74 15.14 -65.81
N SER A 149 -24.38 16.08 -64.93
CA SER A 149 -23.17 16.91 -65.12
C SER A 149 -21.91 16.08 -64.85
N ARG A 150 -21.12 15.83 -65.90
CA ARG A 150 -19.89 15.05 -65.80
C ARG A 150 -18.80 15.79 -65.03
N ASP A 151 -18.54 17.05 -65.36
CA ASP A 151 -17.48 17.85 -64.73
C ASP A 151 -17.74 18.03 -63.22
N TYR A 152 -19.01 18.20 -62.84
CA TYR A 152 -19.40 18.24 -61.43
C TYR A 152 -19.15 16.90 -60.74
N ALA A 153 -19.56 15.79 -61.36
CA ALA A 153 -19.41 14.45 -60.77
C ALA A 153 -17.94 14.05 -60.60
N GLU A 154 -17.09 14.34 -61.60
CA GLU A 154 -15.65 14.11 -61.52
C GLU A 154 -15.00 14.98 -60.42
N GLY A 155 -15.38 16.26 -60.32
CA GLY A 155 -14.91 17.15 -59.25
C GLY A 155 -15.34 16.70 -57.85
N TRP A 156 -16.57 16.23 -57.69
CA TRP A 156 -17.07 15.68 -56.41
C TRP A 156 -16.30 14.43 -56.01
N CYS A 157 -16.10 13.47 -56.93
CA CYS A 157 -15.37 12.24 -56.66
C CYS A 157 -13.91 12.55 -56.27
N ALA A 158 -13.24 13.45 -56.99
CA ALA A 158 -11.87 13.87 -56.67
C ALA A 158 -11.78 14.54 -55.29
N GLY A 159 -12.75 15.41 -54.96
CA GLY A 159 -12.84 16.02 -53.63
C GLY A 159 -13.07 15.01 -52.52
N ASN A 160 -13.92 14.00 -52.76
CA ASN A 160 -14.22 12.94 -51.80
C ASN A 160 -13.02 12.01 -51.56
N ASP A 161 -12.27 11.67 -52.62
CA ASP A 161 -11.04 10.88 -52.49
C ASP A 161 -9.96 11.65 -51.70
N ASN A 162 -9.82 12.96 -51.92
CA ASN A 162 -8.93 13.80 -51.12
C ASN A 162 -9.38 13.86 -49.65
N ALA A 163 -10.68 14.00 -49.38
CA ALA A 163 -11.19 13.99 -48.00
C ALA A 163 -10.91 12.65 -47.29
N ILE A 164 -11.12 11.52 -47.97
CA ILE A 164 -10.77 10.18 -47.46
C ILE A 164 -9.26 10.10 -47.17
N HIS A 165 -8.41 10.60 -48.07
CA HIS A 165 -6.96 10.63 -47.89
C HIS A 165 -6.55 11.39 -46.61
N GLU A 166 -7.10 12.59 -46.41
CA GLU A 166 -6.80 13.39 -45.21
C GLU A 166 -7.31 12.72 -43.92
N ILE A 167 -8.52 12.14 -43.94
CA ILE A 167 -9.08 11.41 -42.81
C ILE A 167 -8.17 10.23 -42.40
N ARG A 168 -7.68 9.47 -43.39
CA ARG A 168 -6.73 8.37 -43.16
C ARG A 168 -5.37 8.86 -42.66
N THR A 169 -4.88 9.97 -43.19
CA THR A 169 -3.62 10.58 -42.75
C THR A 169 -3.70 11.01 -41.27
N ALA A 170 -4.89 11.41 -40.81
CA ALA A 170 -5.17 11.68 -39.41
C ALA A 170 -5.37 10.41 -38.53
N GLY A 171 -5.23 9.20 -39.11
CA GLY A 171 -5.37 7.93 -38.40
C GLY A 171 -6.82 7.49 -38.13
N ILE A 172 -7.80 8.11 -38.77
CA ILE A 172 -9.22 7.84 -38.58
C ILE A 172 -9.71 6.86 -39.66
N LYS A 173 -10.48 5.84 -39.26
CA LYS A 173 -11.06 4.85 -40.17
C LYS A 173 -12.30 5.37 -40.89
N VAL A 174 -12.51 4.95 -42.13
CA VAL A 174 -13.73 5.24 -42.91
C VAL A 174 -14.58 3.97 -43.05
N LYS A 175 -15.89 4.10 -42.85
CA LYS A 175 -16.82 2.97 -42.85
C LYS A 175 -16.85 2.24 -44.19
N GLY A 176 -16.72 0.91 -44.15
CA GLY A 176 -16.76 0.04 -45.35
C GLY A 176 -15.39 -0.23 -45.98
N GLU A 177 -14.31 0.16 -45.30
CA GLU A 177 -12.96 -0.38 -45.48
C GLU A 177 -12.79 -1.77 -44.87
#